data_AF-A0A1M4L436-F1
#
_entry.id   AF-A0A1M4L436-F1
#
_cell.length_a   1.000
_cell.length_b   1.000
_cell.length_c   1.000
_cell.angle_alpha   90.00
_cell.angle_beta   90.00
_cell.angle_gamma   90.00
#
_symmetry.space_group_name_H-M   'P 1'
#
loop_
_entity.id
_entity.type
_entity.pdbx_description
1 polymer ?
#
loop_
_entity_poly.entity_id
_entity_poly.type
_entity_poly.pdbx_seq_one_letter_code
_entity_poly.pdbx_strand_id
1 'polypeptide(L)' 'MWTDNETERDFLNFSGVADTIAEIIAQAQGKPISIGVSGQWGRGKSSLIKLGPVNTYEAHQR' A
#
# COMPACT_ATOMS: atom_id res chain seq x y z
N MET A 1 -10.08 18.45 14.28
CA MET A 1 -9.72 17.08 13.88
C MET A 1 -9.11 17.19 12.50
N TRP A 2 -7.79 17.06 12.34
CA TRP A 2 -7.12 17.30 11.06
C TRP A 2 -7.47 16.21 10.05
N THR A 3 -7.75 16.61 8.82
CA THR A 3 -8.07 15.71 7.71
C THR A 3 -6.83 14.94 7.28
N ASP A 4 -6.96 13.62 7.12
CA ASP A 4 -5.93 12.79 6.50
C ASP A 4 -5.94 13.10 4.99
N ASN A 5 -4.99 13.91 4.53
CA ASN A 5 -4.82 14.21 3.11
C ASN A 5 -3.93 13.14 2.50
N GLU A 6 -4.58 12.02 2.18
CA GLU A 6 -3.94 10.90 1.51
C GLU A 6 -3.58 11.27 0.07
N THR A 7 -2.47 10.75 -0.43
CA THR A 7 -1.96 11.04 -1.77
C THR A 7 -1.77 9.75 -2.57
N GLU A 8 -2.01 9.84 -3.87
CA GLU A 8 -1.73 8.78 -4.86
C GLU A 8 -0.28 8.85 -5.37
N ARG A 9 0.48 9.89 -5.00
CA ARG A 9 1.91 10.00 -5.32
C ARG A 9 2.73 9.68 -4.10
N ASP A 10 3.76 8.87 -4.30
CA ASP A 10 4.67 8.53 -3.23
C ASP A 10 5.62 9.70 -2.92
N PHE A 11 5.32 10.46 -1.86
CA PHE A 11 6.20 11.50 -1.33
C PHE A 11 7.13 11.01 -0.22
N LEU A 12 6.90 9.80 0.31
CA LEU A 12 7.57 9.26 1.49
C LEU A 12 8.42 8.02 1.18
N ASN A 13 8.57 7.70 -0.09
CA ASN A 13 9.33 6.56 -0.61
C ASN A 13 8.79 5.20 -0.10
N PHE A 14 7.46 5.09 -0.02
CA PHE A 14 6.73 3.88 0.33
C PHE A 14 6.55 2.87 -0.80
N SER A 15 6.92 3.18 -2.04
CA SER A 15 6.79 2.27 -3.18
C SER A 15 7.39 0.89 -2.89
N GLY A 16 8.59 0.79 -2.30
CA GLY A 16 9.18 -0.53 -1.99
C GLY A 16 8.40 -1.35 -0.95
N VAL A 17 7.73 -0.69 0.00
CA VAL A 17 6.87 -1.37 0.98
C VAL A 17 5.55 -1.77 0.32
N ALA A 18 4.99 -0.92 -0.54
CA ALA A 18 3.80 -1.20 -1.32
C ALA A 18 4.00 -2.39 -2.26
N ASP A 19 5.16 -2.49 -2.93
CA ASP A 19 5.52 -3.61 -3.79
C ASP A 19 5.64 -4.92 -3.00
N THR A 20 6.23 -4.87 -1.80
CA THR A 20 6.28 -6.04 -0.91
C THR A 20 4.88 -6.51 -0.51
N ILE A 21 3.96 -5.58 -0.20
CA ILE A 21 2.56 -5.91 0.11
C ILE A 21 1.87 -6.52 -1.12
N ALA A 22 2.11 -5.99 -2.32
CA ALA A 22 1.59 -6.51 -3.57
C ALA A 22 2.02 -7.97 -3.81
N GLU A 23 3.30 -8.27 -3.61
CA GLU A 23 3.83 -9.63 -3.74
C GLU A 23 3.18 -10.59 -2.75
N ILE A 24 2.99 -10.17 -1.49
CA ILE A 24 2.31 -11.00 -0.47
C ILE A 24 0.85 -11.28 -0.88
N ILE A 25 0.14 -10.28 -1.40
CA ILE A 25 -1.24 -10.43 -1.89
C ILE A 25 -1.28 -11.40 -3.09
N ALA A 26 -0.36 -11.27 -4.04
CA ALA A 26 -0.27 -12.15 -5.20
C ALA A 26 0.02 -13.61 -4.78
N GLN A 27 0.94 -13.81 -3.83
CA GLN A 27 1.29 -15.12 -3.28
C GLN A 27 0.17 -15.76 -2.44
N ALA A 28 -0.77 -14.97 -1.91
CA ALA A 28 -1.90 -15.50 -1.17
C ALA A 28 -2.85 -16.33 -2.05
N GLN A 29 -2.78 -16.21 -3.38
CA GLN A 29 -3.56 -17.02 -4.33
C GLN A 29 -5.06 -17.03 -4.02
N GLY A 30 -5.61 -15.86 -3.66
CA GLY A 30 -7.02 -15.71 -3.31
C GLY A 30 -7.42 -16.23 -1.92
N LYS A 31 -6.46 -16.73 -1.12
CA LYS A 31 -6.69 -17.05 0.29
C LYS A 31 -6.81 -15.76 1.12
N PRO A 32 -7.69 -15.71 2.13
CA PRO A 32 -7.79 -14.56 3.01
C PRO A 32 -6.47 -14.36 3.77
N ILE A 33 -5.96 -13.13 3.78
CA ILE A 33 -4.79 -12.73 4.55
C ILE A 33 -5.06 -11.40 5.27
N SER A 34 -4.37 -11.20 6.39
CA SER A 34 -4.43 -9.96 7.18
C SER A 34 -3.05 -9.32 7.22
N ILE A 35 -2.96 -8.04 6.86
CA ILE A 35 -1.72 -7.25 6.89
C ILE A 35 -1.92 -6.06 7.82
N GLY A 36 -1.07 -5.95 8.85
CA GLY A 36 -1.07 -4.82 9.79
C GLY A 36 -0.05 -3.77 9.40
N VAL A 37 -0.46 -2.49 9.34
CA VAL A 37 0.43 -1.35 9.10
C VAL A 37 0.52 -0.51 10.39
N SER A 38 1.72 -0.37 10.94
CA SER A 38 1.96 0.39 12.18
C SER A 38 3.05 1.45 11.98
N GLY A 39 3.01 2.52 12.79
CA GLY A 39 3.96 3.63 12.70
C GLY A 39 3.41 4.93 13.29
N GLN A 40 4.30 5.91 13.48
CA GLN A 40 3.96 7.22 14.06
C GLN A 40 2.80 7.91 13.32
N TRP A 41 2.07 8.76 14.04
CA TRP A 41 1.00 9.57 13.47
C TRP A 41 1.55 10.53 12.39
N GLY A 42 0.79 10.76 11.32
CA GLY A 42 1.19 11.65 10.22
C GLY A 42 2.27 11.12 9.27
N ARG A 43 2.69 9.86 9.37
CA ARG A 43 3.72 9.25 8.50
C ARG A 43 3.18 8.60 7.22
N GLY A 44 1.96 8.91 6.77
CA GLY A 44 1.46 8.40 5.49
C GLY A 44 1.06 6.91 5.44
N LYS A 45 0.72 6.31 6.59
CA LYS A 45 0.20 4.92 6.65
C LYS A 45 -1.03 4.71 5.77
N SER A 46 -1.97 5.66 5.79
CA SER A 46 -3.17 5.63 4.98
C SER A 46 -2.84 5.75 3.48
N SER A 47 -1.84 6.57 3.12
CA SER A 47 -1.33 6.66 1.75
C SER A 47 -0.67 5.36 1.26
N LEU A 48 0.10 4.68 2.12
CA LEU A 48 0.68 3.35 1.81
C LEU A 48 -0.41 2.32 1.45
N ILE A 49 -1.53 2.30 2.19
CA ILE A 49 -2.65 1.38 1.94
C ILE A 49 -3.27 1.60 0.56
N LYS A 50 -3.32 2.85 0.08
CA LYS A 50 -3.85 3.17 -1.25
C LYS A 50 -2.89 2.82 -2.40
N LEU A 51 -1.58 2.91 -2.19
CA LEU A 51 -0.57 2.65 -3.23
C LEU A 51 -0.46 1.17 -3.59
N GLY A 52 -0.51 0.26 -2.60
CA GLY A 52 -0.27 -1.18 -2.80
C GLY A 52 -1.16 -1.82 -3.88
N PRO A 53 -2.50 -1.73 -3.78
CA PRO A 53 -3.39 -2.36 -4.75
C PRO A 53 -3.25 -1.75 -6.15
N VAL A 54 -3.19 -0.41 -6.25
CA VAL A 54 -3.20 0.33 -7.53
C VAL A 54 -2.04 -0.09 -8.45
N ASN A 55 -0.81 -0.17 -7.93
CA ASN A 55 0.35 -0.58 -8.73
C ASN A 55 0.28 -2.04 -9.19
N THR A 56 -0.37 -2.90 -8.41
CA THR A 56 -0.45 -4.35 -8.69
C THR A 56 -1.33 -4.64 -9.91
N TYR A 57 -2.44 -3.91 -10.08
CA TYR A 57 -3.34 -4.08 -11.22
C TYR A 57 -2.71 -3.64 -12.54
N GLU A 58 -1.86 -2.62 -12.54
CA GLU A 58 -1.18 -2.14 -13.75
C GLU A 58 0.03 -3.01 -14.12
N ALA A 59 0.75 -3.55 -13.13
CA ALA A 59 1.93 -4.38 -13.37
C ALA A 59 1.59 -5.76 -13.98
N HIS A 60 0.44 -6.35 -13.62
CA HIS A 60 -0.01 -7.64 -14.15
C HIS A 60 -0.80 -7.55 -15.48
N GLN A 61 -1.07 -6.34 -16.00
CA GLN A 61 -1.71 -6.11 -17.30
C GLN A 61 -0.72 -5.78 -18.43
N ARG A 62 0.59 -5.86 -18.18
CA ARG A 62 1.65 -5.72 -19.19
C ARG A 62 2.31 -7.05 -19.51
#